data_AF-A0AAU5X1Z8-F1
#
_entry.id   AF-A0AAU5X1Z8-F1
#
_cell.length_a   1.000
_cell.length_b   1.000
_cell.length_c   1.000
_cell.angle_alpha   90.00
_cell.angle_beta   90.00
_cell.angle_gamma   90.00
#
_symmetry.space_group_name_H-M   'P 1'
#
loop_
_entity.id
_entity.type
_entity.pdbx_description
1 polymer ?
#
loop_
_entity_poly.entity_id
_entity_poly.type
_entity_poly.pdbx_seq_one_letter_code
_entity_poly.pdbx_strand_id
1 'polypeptide(L)' 'MSVGTVLNKLAETAEHIAEFAREFGDQNWVDMNETEATDWRTTIEDLKTAATAFRNATNLID' A
#
# COMPACT_ATOMS: atom_id res chain seq x y z
N MET A 1 -9.22 20.57 -6.93
CA MET A 1 -8.16 19.71 -6.35
C MET A 1 -7.13 19.49 -7.45
N SER A 2 -5.83 19.74 -7.21
CA SER A 2 -4.81 19.56 -8.25
C SER A 2 -4.50 18.08 -8.46
N VAL A 3 -3.88 17.73 -9.60
CA VAL A 3 -3.39 16.38 -9.86
C VAL A 3 -2.40 15.94 -8.77
N GLY A 4 -1.48 16.81 -8.35
CA GLY A 4 -0.54 16.54 -7.25
C GLY A 4 -1.25 16.22 -5.92
N THR A 5 -2.33 16.96 -5.59
CA THR A 5 -3.12 16.66 -4.40
C THR A 5 -3.79 15.27 -4.48
N VAL A 6 -4.28 14.87 -5.67
CA VAL A 6 -4.89 13.54 -5.85
C VAL A 6 -3.83 12.44 -5.73
N LEU A 7 -2.66 12.61 -6.36
CA LEU A 7 -1.57 11.64 -6.28
C LEU A 7 -1.07 11.49 -4.84
N ASN A 8 -0.91 12.57 -4.09
CA ASN A 8 -0.50 12.48 -2.69
C ASN A 8 -1.55 11.74 -1.82
N LYS A 9 -2.84 11.99 -2.04
CA LYS A 9 -3.92 11.24 -1.37
C LYS A 9 -3.91 9.75 -1.72
N LEU A 10 -3.60 9.40 -2.97
CA LEU A 10 -3.47 8.00 -3.38
C LEU A 10 -2.27 7.33 -2.71
N ALA A 11 -1.16 8.04 -2.56
CA ALA A 11 0.00 7.55 -1.83
C ALA A 11 -0.32 7.24 -0.37
N GLU A 12 -0.91 8.20 0.34
CA GLU A 12 -1.34 8.05 1.74
C GLU A 12 -2.33 6.90 1.90
N THR A 13 -3.27 6.76 0.97
CA THR A 13 -4.26 5.66 1.00
C THR A 13 -3.59 4.30 0.84
N ALA A 14 -2.67 4.16 -0.12
CA ALA A 14 -1.95 2.90 -0.34
C ALA A 14 -1.09 2.53 0.88
N GLU A 15 -0.44 3.49 1.52
CA GLU A 15 0.32 3.29 2.77
C GLU A 15 -0.59 2.80 3.91
N HIS A 16 -1.73 3.45 4.13
CA HIS A 16 -2.67 3.04 5.18
C HIS A 16 -3.23 1.63 4.95
N ILE A 17 -3.54 1.26 3.72
CA ILE A 17 -4.02 -0.10 3.40
C ILE A 17 -2.89 -1.12 3.64
N ALA A 18 -1.65 -0.82 3.25
CA ALA A 18 -0.50 -1.70 3.48
C ALA A 18 -0.23 -1.91 4.97
N GLU A 19 -0.28 -0.83 5.76
CA GLU A 19 -0.10 -0.87 7.21
C GLU A 19 -1.22 -1.67 7.89
N PHE A 20 -2.48 -1.38 7.55
CA PHE A 20 -3.63 -2.13 8.04
C PHE A 20 -3.49 -3.64 7.72
N ALA A 21 -3.15 -3.99 6.48
CA ALA A 21 -3.00 -5.39 6.07
C ALA A 21 -1.84 -6.08 6.81
N ARG A 22 -0.73 -5.37 7.06
CA ARG A 22 0.37 -5.90 7.87
C ARG A 22 -0.09 -6.18 9.30
N GLU A 23 -0.70 -5.20 9.97
CA GLU A 23 -1.17 -5.34 11.35
C GLU A 23 -2.25 -6.40 11.51
N PHE A 24 -3.13 -6.54 10.52
CA PHE A 24 -4.16 -7.57 10.49
C PHE A 24 -3.54 -8.97 10.34
N GLY A 25 -2.53 -9.11 9.47
CA GLY A 25 -1.79 -10.37 9.30
C GLY A 25 -0.98 -10.76 10.55
N ASP A 26 -0.31 -9.79 11.19
CA ASP A 26 0.53 -10.02 12.38
C ASP A 26 -0.28 -10.53 13.59
N GLN A 27 -1.59 -10.27 13.63
CA GLN A 27 -2.47 -10.73 14.70
C GLN A 27 -2.92 -12.20 14.52
N ASN A 28 -2.48 -12.90 13.46
CA ASN A 28 -2.87 -14.28 13.13
C ASN A 28 -4.41 -14.49 13.14
N TRP A 29 -5.17 -13.47 12.77
CA TRP A 29 -6.64 -13.55 12.76
C TRP A 29 -7.21 -14.41 11.64
N VAL A 30 -6.40 -14.73 10.64
CA VAL A 30 -6.77 -15.59 9.51
C VAL A 30 -5.75 -16.70 9.39
N ASP A 31 -6.24 -17.94 9.40
CA ASP A 31 -5.44 -19.12 9.15
C ASP A 31 -5.17 -19.21 7.64
N MET A 32 -4.01 -18.68 7.22
CA MET A 32 -3.58 -18.65 5.82
C MET A 32 -2.62 -19.80 5.55
N ASN A 33 -2.84 -20.52 4.46
CA ASN A 33 -1.83 -21.44 3.96
C ASN A 33 -0.61 -20.69 3.39
N GLU A 34 0.46 -21.41 3.05
CA GLU A 34 1.72 -20.79 2.60
C GLU A 34 1.56 -19.94 1.33
N THR A 35 0.72 -20.38 0.40
CA THR A 35 0.43 -19.63 -0.84
C THR A 35 -0.33 -18.34 -0.52
N GLU A 36 -1.40 -18.42 0.28
CA GLU A 36 -2.18 -17.25 0.71
C GLU A 36 -1.33 -16.25 1.48
N ALA A 37 -0.45 -16.73 2.38
CA ALA A 37 0.47 -15.88 3.12
C ALA A 37 1.50 -15.19 2.20
N THR A 38 1.92 -15.85 1.12
CA THR A 38 2.85 -15.29 0.13
C THR A 38 2.16 -14.23 -0.72
N ASP A 39 0.95 -14.51 -1.19
CA ASP A 39 0.14 -13.56 -1.97
C ASP A 39 -0.21 -12.33 -1.12
N TRP A 40 -0.50 -12.51 0.17
CA TRP A 40 -0.73 -11.42 1.13
C TRP A 40 0.48 -10.51 1.26
N ARG A 41 1.67 -11.06 1.51
CA ARG A 41 2.91 -10.28 1.61
C ARG A 41 3.21 -9.55 0.31
N THR A 42 2.99 -10.19 -0.84
CA THR A 42 3.18 -9.58 -2.15
C THR A 42 2.24 -8.38 -2.33
N THR A 43 0.97 -8.53 -1.97
CA THR A 43 -0.03 -7.44 -2.04
C THR A 43 0.38 -6.24 -1.17
N ILE A 44 0.94 -6.46 0.02
CA ILE A 44 1.45 -5.39 0.88
C ILE A 44 2.62 -4.65 0.20
N GLU A 45 3.55 -5.37 -0.42
CA GLU A 45 4.69 -4.74 -1.11
C GLU A 45 4.26 -3.99 -2.38
N ASP A 46 3.26 -4.48 -3.11
CA ASP A 46 2.68 -3.78 -4.26
C ASP A 46 2.04 -2.45 -3.83
N LEU A 47 1.33 -2.42 -2.70
CA LEU A 47 0.76 -1.19 -2.14
C LEU A 47 1.84 -0.16 -1.77
N LYS A 48 2.93 -0.60 -1.12
CA LYS A 48 4.08 0.28 -0.81
C LYS A 48 4.75 0.82 -2.07
N THR A 49 4.88 -0.03 -3.09
CA THR A 49 5.44 0.35 -4.39
C THR A 49 4.55 1.38 -5.09
N ALA A 50 3.23 1.17 -5.09
CA ALA A 50 2.26 2.12 -5.63
C ALA A 50 2.32 3.47 -4.89
N ALA A 51 2.39 3.46 -3.56
CA ALA A 51 2.53 4.68 -2.78
C ALA A 51 3.78 5.49 -3.16
N THR A 52 4.91 4.80 -3.28
CA THR A 52 6.18 5.39 -3.73
C THR A 52 6.05 5.99 -5.13
N ALA A 53 5.42 5.28 -6.06
CA ALA A 53 5.19 5.77 -7.43
C ALA A 53 4.33 7.03 -7.44
N PHE A 54 3.26 7.09 -6.65
CA PHE A 54 2.41 8.27 -6.54
C PHE A 54 3.13 9.48 -5.93
N ARG A 55 3.96 9.28 -4.88
CA ARG A 55 4.81 10.35 -4.31
C ARG A 55 5.81 10.88 -5.34
N ASN A 56 6.49 9.98 -6.05
CA ASN A 56 7.45 10.36 -7.09
C ASN A 56 6.76 11.14 -8.23
N ALA A 57 5.58 10.71 -8.66
CA ALA A 57 4.81 11.41 -9.67
C ALA A 57 4.36 12.80 -9.19
N THR A 58 4.04 12.96 -7.90
CA THR A 58 3.72 14.26 -7.30
C THR A 58 4.91 15.21 -7.37
N ASN A 59 6.11 14.76 -6.99
CA ASN A 59 7.35 15.56 -7.04
C ASN A 59 7.77 16.00 -8.46
N LEU A 60 7.22 15.39 -9.51
CA LEU A 60 7.52 15.72 -10.91
C LEU A 60 6.58 16.78 -11.49
N ILE A 61 5.44 17.02 -10.82
CA ILE A 61 4.40 17.94 -11.30
C ILE A 61 4.17 19.13 -10.37
N ASP A 62 4.74 19.11 -9.17
CA ASP A 62 4.88 20.26 -8.26
C ASP A 62 6.04 21.17 -8.69
#